data_AF-A0A914KMZ2-F1
#
_entry.id   AF-A0A914KMZ2-F1
#
_cell.length_a   1.000
_cell.length_b   1.000
_cell.length_c   1.000
_cell.angle_alpha   90.00
_cell.angle_beta   90.00
_cell.angle_gamma   90.00
#
_symmetry.space_group_name_H-M   'P 1'
#
loop_
_entity.id
_entity.type
_entity.pdbx_description
1 polymer ?
#
loop_
_entity_poly.entity_id
_entity_poly.type
_entity_poly.pdbx_seq_one_letter_code
_entity_poly.pdbx_strand_id
1 'polypeptide(L)'
;MLVDFPPPNNFNTKNGDIRIYETDGHLNLLNKNQQNLVVFNNTKQQQVSKQSKQNFIFCFCKICGYRYIILLLTALCLTSICSNMIVFNFTLILMKRPNWENTTLLSINSSAKIKEEGPFVVFNETHIMPKNVPYTQSEKAQLQYAVGIASIISTFPFSMLYTKFGARFVFLSAGILSTISTALLPFAASKGMIAFTFIRLLQGFAYGANFAAIGFVCHRWATLKQHGFFLACMTTFTSLSVTLTNPVAAFISSVPSLGWPWVYYVHALVSPILFGFWLFLYTDHPDTHPCVSQREKDQILSGKTEAEIGISGFMPYRAILSNKTVLIVWLNSFADIVTAVFLITYLPTYVSKVLRYGVRETGIWSAVPALLHIPVKIGSGWLADNMRCMSEIGRMRLFNSIALVGSGVAFALVGFVPDDKRFLAVILMTINFALVSTNCGGFYKCATLISRQYAHFVVAGIQFEKSITLFVSPLIFLLFIRDESSREQWRNVFIGMTIILFVANTFFWFFVTDQPAEFTKIVSKQKPEKQQQKQNNLFNISKTDI
;
A
#
# COMPACT_ATOMS: atom_id res chain seq x y z
N MET A 1 -67.98 20.17 -2.59
CA MET A 1 -67.81 20.58 -1.18
C MET A 1 -66.93 21.81 -1.20
N LEU A 2 -67.53 22.96 -0.89
CA LEU A 2 -66.92 24.29 -0.88
C LEU A 2 -65.92 24.41 0.28
N VAL A 3 -64.74 25.00 0.03
CA VAL A 3 -64.03 25.81 1.02
C VAL A 3 -63.33 26.95 0.26
N ASP A 4 -63.80 28.17 0.50
CA ASP A 4 -63.24 29.43 -0.02
C ASP A 4 -61.87 29.75 0.61
N PHE A 5 -60.98 30.37 -0.18
CA PHE A 5 -59.81 31.12 0.31
C PHE A 5 -59.91 32.59 -0.18
N PRO A 6 -59.38 33.57 0.60
CA PRO A 6 -59.65 35.00 0.43
C PRO A 6 -58.97 35.62 -0.81
N PRO A 7 -59.37 36.84 -1.26
CA PRO A 7 -58.94 37.42 -2.53
C PRO A 7 -57.47 37.88 -2.52
N PRO A 8 -56.83 37.98 -3.70
CA PRO A 8 -55.44 38.37 -3.83
C PRO A 8 -55.27 39.87 -3.56
N ASN A 9 -54.27 40.22 -2.75
CA ASN A 9 -53.80 41.60 -2.67
C ASN A 9 -53.27 42.04 -4.04
N ASN A 10 -53.87 43.10 -4.56
CA ASN A 10 -53.53 43.80 -5.79
C ASN A 10 -52.03 44.11 -5.90
N PHE A 11 -51.33 43.49 -6.85
CA PHE A 11 -50.15 44.10 -7.45
C PHE A 11 -50.57 44.82 -8.73
N ASN A 12 -50.72 46.13 -8.57
CA ASN A 12 -51.01 47.09 -9.62
C ASN A 12 -49.73 47.30 -10.46
N THR A 13 -49.55 46.56 -11.54
CA THR A 13 -48.54 46.88 -12.57
C THR A 13 -49.23 47.56 -13.74
N LYS A 14 -49.16 48.89 -13.75
CA LYS A 14 -49.34 49.69 -14.96
C LYS A 14 -48.34 49.21 -16.02
N ASN A 15 -48.84 49.06 -17.24
CA ASN A 15 -48.15 48.80 -18.52
C ASN A 15 -47.94 47.32 -18.92
N GLY A 16 -48.78 46.86 -19.84
CA GLY A 16 -48.44 45.85 -20.86
C GLY A 16 -48.96 44.44 -20.60
N ASP A 17 -50.00 44.05 -21.35
CA ASP A 17 -50.70 42.77 -21.30
C ASP A 17 -49.80 41.52 -21.35
N ILE A 18 -49.76 40.75 -20.25
CA ILE A 18 -49.23 39.39 -20.18
C ILE A 18 -50.38 38.47 -19.74
N ARG A 19 -50.73 37.47 -20.54
CA ARG A 19 -51.73 36.44 -20.17
C ARG A 19 -51.02 35.18 -19.69
N ILE A 20 -51.45 34.70 -18.52
CA ILE A 20 -50.93 33.51 -17.86
C ILE A 20 -51.98 32.41 -17.97
N TYR A 21 -51.60 31.21 -18.39
CA TYR A 21 -52.48 30.04 -18.33
C TYR A 21 -51.68 28.76 -18.06
N GLU A 22 -52.34 27.81 -17.42
CA GLU A 22 -51.78 26.54 -16.94
C GLU A 22 -52.24 25.40 -17.84
N THR A 23 -51.31 24.55 -18.30
CA THR A 23 -51.59 23.34 -19.09
C THR A 23 -50.63 22.24 -18.64
N ASP A 24 -51.15 21.06 -18.30
CA ASP A 24 -50.41 19.88 -17.82
C ASP A 24 -49.38 20.18 -16.70
N GLY A 25 -49.76 20.98 -15.71
CA GLY A 25 -48.93 21.30 -14.54
C GLY A 25 -47.76 22.25 -14.81
N HIS A 26 -47.74 22.91 -15.98
CA HIS A 26 -46.77 23.94 -16.34
C HIS A 26 -47.45 25.29 -16.57
N LEU A 27 -46.85 26.35 -16.00
CA LEU A 27 -47.26 27.74 -16.15
C LEU A 27 -46.60 28.36 -17.38
N ASN A 28 -47.40 28.80 -18.35
CA ASN A 28 -46.93 29.38 -19.61
C ASN A 28 -47.29 30.88 -19.72
N LEU A 29 -46.35 31.67 -20.25
CA LEU A 29 -46.51 33.11 -20.52
C LEU A 29 -46.35 33.38 -22.02
N LEU A 30 -47.30 34.07 -22.64
CA LEU A 30 -47.20 34.54 -24.02
C LEU A 30 -47.05 36.07 -24.07
N ASN A 31 -46.01 36.54 -24.77
CA ASN A 31 -45.88 37.92 -25.25
C ASN A 31 -46.11 37.92 -26.77
N LYS A 32 -46.83 38.94 -27.29
CA LYS A 32 -47.37 38.96 -28.67
C LYS A 32 -46.33 39.18 -29.77
N ASN A 33 -45.04 39.34 -29.43
CA ASN A 33 -43.96 39.41 -30.41
C ASN A 33 -43.12 38.13 -30.30
N GLN A 34 -43.21 37.30 -31.34
CA GLN A 34 -42.53 36.02 -31.46
C GLN A 34 -41.04 36.12 -31.10
N GLN A 35 -40.64 35.49 -29.99
CA GLN A 35 -39.46 34.63 -29.81
C GLN A 35 -39.24 34.36 -28.30
N ASN A 36 -39.03 33.07 -27.97
CA ASN A 36 -38.62 32.51 -26.67
C ASN A 36 -39.73 32.08 -25.69
N LEU A 37 -40.02 30.77 -25.72
CA LEU A 37 -40.61 30.03 -24.60
C LEU A 37 -39.57 29.89 -23.47
N VAL A 38 -39.84 30.46 -22.29
CA VAL A 38 -39.07 30.18 -21.07
C VAL A 38 -39.93 29.32 -20.16
N VAL A 39 -39.62 28.02 -20.10
CA VAL A 39 -40.24 27.08 -19.15
C VAL A 39 -39.46 27.14 -17.83
N PHE A 40 -40.07 27.65 -16.76
CA PHE A 40 -39.48 27.62 -15.43
C PHE A 40 -39.70 26.25 -14.78
N ASN A 41 -38.64 25.45 -14.67
CA ASN A 41 -38.69 24.15 -14.00
C ASN A 41 -38.32 24.31 -12.51
N ASN A 42 -39.22 23.86 -11.62
CA ASN A 42 -39.18 24.13 -10.17
C ASN A 42 -38.16 23.28 -9.37
N THR A 43 -37.12 22.76 -10.03
CA THR A 43 -36.13 21.84 -9.43
C THR A 43 -34.95 22.53 -8.74
N LYS A 44 -34.81 23.87 -8.86
CA LYS A 44 -33.63 24.59 -8.36
C LYS A 44 -33.60 24.84 -6.84
N GLN A 45 -34.73 24.80 -6.13
CA GLN A 45 -34.73 25.13 -4.69
C GLN A 45 -34.37 23.95 -3.77
N GLN A 46 -34.48 22.68 -4.22
CA GLN A 46 -34.02 21.52 -3.44
C GLN A 46 -32.53 21.18 -3.60
N GLN A 47 -31.83 21.75 -4.59
CA GLN A 47 -30.38 21.54 -4.75
C GLN A 47 -29.53 22.44 -3.83
N VAL A 48 -30.05 23.59 -3.40
CA VAL A 48 -29.28 24.59 -2.64
C VAL A 48 -28.93 24.12 -1.22
N SER A 49 -29.73 23.24 -0.60
CA SER A 49 -29.44 22.73 0.76
C SER A 49 -28.44 21.57 0.80
N LYS A 50 -28.23 20.84 -0.30
CA LYS A 50 -27.15 19.84 -0.44
C LYS A 50 -25.81 20.47 -0.84
N GLN A 51 -25.85 21.63 -1.52
CA GLN A 51 -24.65 22.36 -1.96
C GLN A 51 -23.81 22.91 -0.78
N SER A 52 -24.46 23.29 0.34
CA SER A 52 -23.77 23.98 1.44
C SER A 52 -22.81 23.08 2.24
N LYS A 53 -23.10 21.77 2.37
CA LYS A 53 -22.17 20.79 3.00
C LYS A 53 -21.05 20.34 2.06
N GLN A 54 -21.23 20.45 0.74
CA GLN A 54 -20.18 20.15 -0.25
C GLN A 54 -19.12 21.25 -0.33
N ASN A 55 -19.47 22.51 -0.05
CA ASN A 55 -18.59 23.65 -0.29
C ASN A 55 -17.31 23.69 0.57
N PHE A 56 -17.28 23.03 1.74
CA PHE A 56 -16.08 23.05 2.59
C PHE A 56 -14.95 22.15 2.05
N ILE A 57 -15.28 21.01 1.43
CA ILE A 57 -14.31 20.12 0.76
C ILE A 57 -13.86 20.72 -0.59
N PHE A 58 -14.75 21.49 -1.24
CA PHE A 58 -14.50 22.08 -2.56
C PHE A 58 -13.46 23.21 -2.56
N CYS A 59 -13.25 23.92 -1.44
CA CYS A 59 -12.34 25.07 -1.41
C CYS A 59 -10.84 24.66 -1.41
N PHE A 60 -10.49 23.57 -0.73
CA PHE A 60 -9.10 23.06 -0.71
C PHE A 60 -8.67 22.43 -2.05
N CYS A 61 -9.61 21.89 -2.84
CA CYS A 61 -9.32 21.19 -4.10
C CYS A 61 -8.77 22.09 -5.22
N LYS A 62 -9.15 23.38 -5.26
CA LYS A 62 -8.76 24.27 -6.37
C LYS A 62 -7.29 24.68 -6.36
N ILE A 63 -6.60 24.58 -5.22
CA ILE A 63 -5.21 25.06 -5.07
C ILE A 63 -4.19 23.93 -5.27
N CYS A 64 -4.50 22.70 -4.86
CA CYS A 64 -3.56 21.57 -4.96
C CYS A 64 -3.89 20.53 -6.05
N GLY A 65 -5.11 20.45 -6.59
CA GLY A 65 -5.51 19.40 -7.55
C GLY A 65 -5.98 18.11 -6.86
N TYR A 66 -7.10 17.55 -7.31
CA TYR A 66 -7.78 16.43 -6.67
C TYR A 66 -6.95 15.13 -6.65
N ARG A 67 -6.06 14.94 -7.63
CA ARG A 67 -5.17 13.77 -7.70
C ARG A 67 -4.26 13.60 -6.50
N TYR A 68 -3.90 14.67 -5.78
CA TYR A 68 -3.08 14.56 -4.57
C TYR A 68 -3.90 14.12 -3.36
N ILE A 69 -5.22 14.39 -3.34
CA ILE A 69 -6.14 13.81 -2.35
C ILE A 69 -6.23 12.31 -2.57
N ILE A 70 -6.37 11.87 -3.83
CA ILE A 70 -6.35 10.45 -4.18
C ILE A 70 -5.01 9.81 -3.85
N LEU A 71 -3.90 10.48 -4.11
CA LEU A 71 -2.56 10.01 -3.75
C LEU A 71 -2.45 9.75 -2.24
N LEU A 72 -2.83 10.74 -1.41
CA LEU A 72 -2.80 10.63 0.04
C LEU A 72 -3.73 9.51 0.54
N LEU A 73 -4.96 9.48 0.06
CA LEU A 73 -5.95 8.47 0.45
C LEU A 73 -5.49 7.05 0.10
N THR A 74 -4.93 6.87 -1.10
CA THR A 74 -4.36 5.59 -1.53
C THR A 74 -3.22 5.18 -0.61
N ALA A 75 -2.27 6.10 -0.33
CA ALA A 75 -1.16 5.83 0.59
C ALA A 75 -1.64 5.43 1.99
N LEU A 76 -2.70 6.07 2.51
CA LEU A 76 -3.29 5.71 3.81
C LEU A 76 -3.97 4.33 3.79
N CYS A 77 -4.71 3.99 2.74
CA CYS A 77 -5.34 2.67 2.60
C CYS A 77 -4.29 1.54 2.49
N LEU A 78 -3.24 1.75 1.68
CA LEU A 78 -2.09 0.84 1.60
C LEU A 78 -1.41 0.67 2.96
N THR A 79 -1.22 1.79 3.67
CA THR A 79 -0.64 1.82 5.02
C THR A 79 -1.49 1.00 5.99
N SER A 80 -2.81 1.15 5.97
CA SER A 80 -3.72 0.41 6.85
C SER A 80 -3.65 -1.11 6.62
N ILE A 81 -3.70 -1.58 5.37
CA ILE A 81 -3.52 -3.01 5.08
C ILE A 81 -2.15 -3.51 5.54
N CYS A 82 -1.09 -2.72 5.31
CA CYS A 82 0.25 -3.07 5.77
C CYS A 82 0.35 -3.10 7.29
N SER A 83 -0.22 -2.11 7.99
CA SER A 83 -0.27 -2.02 9.45
C SER A 83 -0.91 -3.27 10.04
N ASN A 84 -2.10 -3.63 9.55
CA ASN A 84 -2.81 -4.85 9.95
C ASN A 84 -1.93 -6.11 9.88
N MET A 85 -1.11 -6.23 8.83
CA MET A 85 -0.17 -7.34 8.67
C MET A 85 1.00 -7.28 9.66
N ILE A 86 1.63 -6.10 9.83
CA ILE A 86 2.85 -5.93 10.62
C ILE A 86 2.62 -5.75 12.13
N VAL A 87 1.38 -5.54 12.59
CA VAL A 87 1.03 -5.57 14.03
C VAL A 87 1.59 -6.84 14.69
N PHE A 88 1.58 -7.95 13.95
CA PHE A 88 2.18 -9.21 14.38
C PHE A 88 3.64 -9.07 14.77
N ASN A 89 4.46 -8.33 14.02
CA ASN A 89 5.90 -8.19 14.27
C ASN A 89 6.21 -7.62 15.66
N PHE A 90 5.40 -6.66 16.11
CA PHE A 90 5.54 -6.07 17.44
C PHE A 90 4.93 -6.97 18.54
N THR A 91 3.69 -7.41 18.32
CA THR A 91 2.95 -8.19 19.33
C THR A 91 3.56 -9.57 19.57
N LEU A 92 4.31 -10.13 18.62
CA LEU A 92 5.06 -11.38 18.77
C LEU A 92 6.03 -11.38 19.97
N ILE A 93 6.53 -10.21 20.36
CA ILE A 93 7.41 -10.04 21.53
C ILE A 93 6.64 -10.29 22.84
N LEU A 94 5.34 -10.01 22.82
CA LEU A 94 4.45 -10.00 23.97
C LEU A 94 3.59 -11.27 24.06
N MET A 95 3.30 -11.89 22.92
CA MET A 95 2.44 -13.06 22.82
C MET A 95 3.04 -14.27 23.55
N LYS A 96 2.16 -15.00 24.23
CA LYS A 96 2.44 -16.30 24.85
C LYS A 96 1.47 -17.33 24.29
N ARG A 97 1.88 -18.59 24.22
CA ARG A 97 1.04 -19.69 23.75
C ARG A 97 -0.12 -19.92 24.72
N PRO A 98 -1.37 -19.94 24.23
CA PRO A 98 -2.48 -20.51 24.99
C PRO A 98 -2.35 -22.04 25.03
N ASN A 99 -2.79 -22.70 26.10
CA ASN A 99 -2.71 -24.15 26.27
C ASN A 99 -3.62 -24.87 25.25
N TRP A 100 -3.10 -25.15 24.05
CA TRP A 100 -3.85 -25.81 22.97
C TRP A 100 -3.91 -27.34 23.15
N GLU A 101 -2.86 -27.95 23.74
CA GLU A 101 -2.74 -29.41 23.94
C GLU A 101 -3.79 -30.00 24.89
N ASN A 102 -4.36 -29.18 25.78
CA ASN A 102 -5.33 -29.67 26.79
C ASN A 102 -6.78 -29.65 26.30
N THR A 103 -7.10 -29.00 25.18
CA THR A 103 -8.50 -28.91 24.71
C THR A 103 -9.03 -30.29 24.28
N THR A 104 -8.15 -31.14 23.74
CA THR A 104 -8.48 -32.53 23.34
C THR A 104 -8.53 -33.50 24.52
N LEU A 105 -7.76 -33.25 25.59
CA LEU A 105 -7.75 -34.11 26.80
C LEU A 105 -8.84 -33.73 27.80
N LEU A 106 -9.23 -32.45 27.87
CA LEU A 106 -10.33 -31.96 28.72
C LEU A 106 -11.70 -32.47 28.25
N SER A 107 -11.88 -32.82 26.98
CA SER A 107 -13.09 -33.49 26.50
C SER A 107 -13.15 -34.99 26.83
N ILE A 108 -12.03 -35.59 27.26
CA ILE A 108 -11.94 -37.04 27.53
C ILE A 108 -12.01 -37.35 29.04
N ASN A 109 -11.59 -36.44 29.92
CA ASN A 109 -11.53 -36.67 31.38
C ASN A 109 -12.33 -35.65 32.20
N SER A 110 -13.65 -35.61 32.00
CA SER A 110 -14.61 -34.77 32.74
C SER A 110 -14.76 -35.12 34.25
N SER A 111 -13.69 -35.56 34.92
CA SER A 111 -13.71 -35.89 36.36
C SER A 111 -12.45 -35.46 37.13
N ALA A 112 -11.46 -34.85 36.49
CA ALA A 112 -10.26 -34.39 37.20
C ALA A 112 -10.46 -32.96 37.79
N LYS A 113 -10.35 -32.83 39.11
CA LYS A 113 -10.37 -31.54 39.82
C LYS A 113 -9.15 -30.71 39.43
N ILE A 114 -9.36 -29.64 38.68
CA ILE A 114 -8.33 -28.63 38.39
C ILE A 114 -8.14 -27.79 39.67
N LYS A 115 -6.98 -27.90 40.33
CA LYS A 115 -6.54 -26.91 41.32
C LYS A 115 -5.63 -25.90 40.62
N GLU A 116 -6.09 -24.65 40.54
CA GLU A 116 -5.28 -23.54 40.05
C GLU A 116 -4.47 -22.94 41.21
N GLU A 117 -3.20 -23.33 41.35
CA GLU A 117 -2.26 -22.69 42.28
C GLU A 117 -1.03 -22.18 41.51
N GLY A 118 -0.88 -20.86 41.40
CA GLY A 118 0.33 -20.21 40.85
C GLY A 118 0.52 -20.27 39.31
N PRO A 119 1.74 -20.02 38.80
CA PRO A 119 2.04 -19.93 37.37
C PRO A 119 2.10 -21.28 36.64
N PHE A 120 1.66 -22.37 37.27
CA PHE A 120 1.70 -23.73 36.74
C PHE A 120 0.32 -24.38 36.85
N VAL A 121 0.04 -25.35 35.98
CA VAL A 121 -1.13 -26.23 36.12
C VAL A 121 -0.62 -27.61 36.49
N VAL A 122 -1.08 -28.17 37.61
CA VAL A 122 -0.68 -29.50 38.09
C VAL A 122 -1.63 -30.54 37.53
N PHE A 123 -1.12 -31.45 36.68
CA PHE A 123 -1.81 -32.66 36.26
C PHE A 123 -1.13 -33.87 36.92
N ASN A 124 -1.88 -34.66 37.71
CA ASN A 124 -1.48 -35.92 38.36
C ASN A 124 0.02 -36.01 38.74
N GLU A 125 0.39 -35.41 39.87
CA GLU A 125 1.66 -35.52 40.64
C GLU A 125 3.03 -35.59 39.89
N THR A 126 3.08 -35.48 38.56
CA THR A 126 4.34 -35.67 37.79
C THR A 126 4.50 -34.73 36.59
N HIS A 127 3.46 -34.01 36.15
CA HIS A 127 3.60 -33.03 35.07
C HIS A 127 3.25 -31.61 35.54
N ILE A 128 4.30 -30.84 35.86
CA ILE A 128 4.24 -29.39 36.13
C ILE A 128 4.45 -28.68 34.79
N MET A 129 3.39 -28.12 34.19
CA MET A 129 3.51 -27.34 32.95
C MET A 129 3.35 -25.82 33.20
N PRO A 130 4.26 -24.96 32.69
CA PRO A 130 4.18 -23.52 32.88
C PRO A 130 3.03 -22.90 32.06
N LYS A 131 2.22 -22.07 32.71
CA LYS A 131 0.98 -21.43 32.18
C LYS A 131 1.23 -20.38 31.07
N ASN A 132 2.42 -20.33 30.46
CA ASN A 132 2.92 -19.14 29.73
C ASN A 132 4.12 -19.42 28.80
N VAL A 133 4.06 -20.44 27.93
CA VAL A 133 5.19 -20.80 27.04
C VAL A 133 5.32 -19.82 25.86
N PRO A 134 6.49 -19.24 25.56
CA PRO A 134 6.67 -18.43 24.36
C PRO A 134 6.55 -19.29 23.09
N TYR A 135 6.10 -18.72 21.97
CA TYR A 135 6.12 -19.41 20.67
C TYR A 135 7.55 -19.81 20.29
N THR A 136 7.72 -21.04 19.82
CA THR A 136 8.97 -21.52 19.22
C THR A 136 9.29 -20.72 17.96
N GLN A 137 10.57 -20.65 17.59
CA GLN A 137 10.98 -19.99 16.36
C GLN A 137 10.36 -20.60 15.10
N SER A 138 10.17 -21.92 15.08
CA SER A 138 9.48 -22.61 13.98
C SER A 138 8.02 -22.19 13.85
N GLU A 139 7.29 -22.06 14.96
CA GLU A 139 5.90 -21.57 14.94
C GLU A 139 5.83 -20.10 14.49
N LYS A 140 6.74 -19.25 14.99
CA LYS A 140 6.85 -17.85 14.55
C LYS A 140 7.08 -17.76 13.04
N ALA A 141 8.04 -18.55 12.54
CA ALA A 141 8.36 -18.61 11.12
C ALA A 141 7.16 -19.11 10.29
N GLN A 142 6.45 -20.16 10.73
CA GLN A 142 5.24 -20.66 10.07
C GLN A 142 4.17 -19.57 9.89
N LEU A 143 3.92 -18.78 10.94
CA LEU A 143 2.93 -17.69 10.91
C LEU A 143 3.35 -16.53 9.99
N GLN A 144 4.64 -16.35 9.75
CA GLN A 144 5.16 -15.37 8.80
C GLN A 144 5.16 -15.91 7.37
N TYR A 145 5.56 -17.16 7.16
CA TYR A 145 5.54 -17.84 5.86
C TYR A 145 4.13 -17.87 5.26
N ALA A 146 3.11 -18.09 6.08
CA ALA A 146 1.71 -18.03 5.65
C ALA A 146 1.39 -16.72 4.90
N VAL A 147 1.82 -15.57 5.45
CA VAL A 147 1.59 -14.27 4.81
C VAL A 147 2.32 -14.17 3.47
N GLY A 148 3.59 -14.60 3.41
CA GLY A 148 4.38 -14.58 2.19
C GLY A 148 3.76 -15.41 1.07
N ILE A 149 3.40 -16.66 1.36
CA ILE A 149 2.78 -17.58 0.40
C ILE A 149 1.46 -17.01 -0.12
N ALA A 150 0.58 -16.56 0.79
CA ALA A 150 -0.71 -16.00 0.39
C ALA A 150 -0.57 -14.71 -0.43
N SER A 151 0.41 -13.86 -0.12
CA SER A 151 0.68 -12.64 -0.90
C SER A 151 1.17 -12.95 -2.32
N ILE A 152 2.04 -13.96 -2.50
CA ILE A 152 2.49 -14.40 -3.83
C ILE A 152 1.28 -14.89 -4.65
N ILE A 153 0.47 -15.77 -4.05
CA ILE A 153 -0.70 -16.36 -4.71
C ILE A 153 -1.72 -15.27 -5.07
N SER A 154 -1.94 -14.28 -4.20
CA SER A 154 -2.97 -13.27 -4.40
C SER A 154 -2.59 -12.16 -5.39
N THR A 155 -1.30 -11.90 -5.58
CA THR A 155 -0.82 -10.80 -6.44
C THR A 155 -1.32 -10.92 -7.89
N PHE A 156 -1.26 -12.12 -8.48
CA PHE A 156 -1.72 -12.33 -9.87
C PHE A 156 -3.25 -12.18 -10.03
N PRO A 157 -4.09 -12.87 -9.23
CA PRO A 157 -5.54 -12.66 -9.26
C PRO A 157 -5.93 -11.20 -9.04
N PHE A 158 -5.33 -10.51 -8.07
CA PHE A 158 -5.63 -9.10 -7.85
C PHE A 158 -5.30 -8.26 -9.08
N SER A 159 -4.12 -8.46 -9.70
CA SER A 159 -3.77 -7.77 -10.94
C SER A 159 -4.83 -7.97 -12.02
N MET A 160 -5.32 -9.19 -12.23
CA MET A 160 -6.40 -9.47 -13.19
C MET A 160 -7.71 -8.77 -12.81
N LEU A 161 -8.10 -8.84 -11.53
CA LEU A 161 -9.30 -8.19 -11.02
C LEU A 161 -9.25 -6.66 -11.20
N TYR A 162 -8.12 -6.03 -10.92
CA TYR A 162 -7.93 -4.58 -11.14
C TYR A 162 -8.12 -4.21 -12.62
N THR A 163 -7.57 -5.01 -13.55
CA THR A 163 -7.75 -4.73 -14.98
C THR A 163 -9.20 -4.88 -15.44
N LYS A 164 -9.95 -5.83 -14.87
CA LYS A 164 -11.32 -6.15 -15.29
C LYS A 164 -12.39 -5.29 -14.61
N PHE A 165 -12.24 -5.02 -13.32
CA PHE A 165 -13.27 -4.41 -12.48
C PHE A 165 -12.89 -3.04 -11.91
N GLY A 166 -11.67 -2.57 -12.18
CA GLY A 166 -11.15 -1.33 -11.61
C GLY A 166 -10.68 -1.48 -10.18
N ALA A 167 -10.08 -0.43 -9.64
CA ALA A 167 -9.53 -0.41 -8.29
C ALA A 167 -10.55 -0.08 -7.21
N ARG A 168 -11.66 0.59 -7.53
CA ARG A 168 -12.60 1.08 -6.50
C ARG A 168 -13.11 -0.06 -5.63
N PHE A 169 -13.69 -1.09 -6.24
CA PHE A 169 -14.26 -2.23 -5.49
C PHE A 169 -13.26 -3.33 -5.18
N VAL A 170 -12.26 -3.54 -6.05
CA VAL A 170 -11.24 -4.58 -5.84
C VAL A 170 -10.32 -4.22 -4.66
N PHE A 171 -9.92 -2.96 -4.52
CA PHE A 171 -9.13 -2.57 -3.35
C PHE A 171 -9.96 -2.52 -2.08
N LEU A 172 -11.23 -2.13 -2.17
CA LEU A 172 -12.18 -2.18 -1.05
C LEU A 172 -12.35 -3.60 -0.51
N SER A 173 -12.49 -4.61 -1.38
CA SER A 173 -12.64 -6.00 -0.93
C SER A 173 -11.38 -6.50 -0.20
N ALA A 174 -10.18 -6.10 -0.66
CA ALA A 174 -8.94 -6.36 0.05
C ALA A 174 -8.89 -5.67 1.43
N GLY A 175 -9.38 -4.43 1.52
CA GLY A 175 -9.52 -3.69 2.78
C GLY A 175 -10.47 -4.37 3.78
N ILE A 176 -11.60 -4.89 3.30
CA ILE A 176 -12.56 -5.66 4.10
C ILE A 176 -11.92 -6.97 4.59
N LEU A 177 -11.25 -7.71 3.71
CA LEU A 177 -10.56 -8.94 4.07
C LEU A 177 -9.46 -8.69 5.12
N SER A 178 -8.68 -7.62 4.95
CA SER A 178 -7.66 -7.18 5.90
C SER A 178 -8.27 -6.84 7.27
N THR A 179 -9.40 -6.14 7.28
CA THR A 179 -10.11 -5.78 8.50
C THR A 179 -10.60 -7.01 9.27
N ILE A 180 -11.33 -7.90 8.59
CA ILE A 180 -11.94 -9.09 9.20
C ILE A 180 -10.86 -10.01 9.75
N SER A 181 -9.82 -10.30 8.95
CA SER A 181 -8.70 -11.15 9.39
C SER A 181 -7.98 -10.55 10.59
N THR A 182 -7.78 -9.23 10.63
CA THR A 182 -7.13 -8.56 11.78
C THR A 182 -7.99 -8.61 13.04
N ALA A 183 -9.31 -8.37 12.92
CA ALA A 183 -10.23 -8.45 14.06
C ALA A 183 -10.33 -9.87 14.64
N LEU A 184 -10.31 -10.89 13.78
CA LEU A 184 -10.40 -12.30 14.19
C LEU A 184 -9.09 -12.87 14.72
N LEU A 185 -7.96 -12.20 14.55
CA LEU A 185 -6.64 -12.74 14.86
C LEU A 185 -6.48 -13.11 16.36
N PRO A 186 -6.85 -12.28 17.34
CA PRO A 186 -6.75 -12.67 18.75
C PRO A 186 -7.59 -13.90 19.09
N PHE A 187 -8.78 -14.02 18.49
CA PHE A 187 -9.63 -15.20 18.66
C PHE A 187 -9.00 -16.44 18.01
N ALA A 188 -8.47 -16.32 16.80
CA ALA A 188 -7.81 -17.43 16.12
C ALA A 188 -6.56 -17.92 16.86
N ALA A 189 -5.79 -16.99 17.46
CA ALA A 189 -4.65 -17.34 18.30
C ALA A 189 -5.05 -18.18 19.53
N SER A 190 -6.24 -17.97 20.10
CA SER A 190 -6.74 -18.78 21.23
C SER A 190 -7.25 -20.16 20.82
N LYS A 191 -7.56 -20.37 19.52
CA LYS A 191 -8.02 -21.66 18.98
C LYS A 191 -6.90 -22.60 18.52
N GLY A 192 -5.66 -22.13 18.50
CA GLY A 192 -4.48 -22.93 18.18
C GLY A 192 -3.82 -22.57 16.85
N MET A 193 -2.70 -23.24 16.56
CA MET A 193 -1.80 -22.88 15.45
C MET A 193 -2.46 -22.94 14.06
N ILE A 194 -3.38 -23.88 13.82
CA ILE A 194 -4.06 -24.01 12.52
C ILE A 194 -4.95 -22.79 12.25
N ALA A 195 -5.81 -22.43 13.20
CA ALA A 195 -6.68 -21.26 13.09
C ALA A 195 -5.86 -19.97 12.96
N PHE A 196 -4.78 -19.84 13.76
CA PHE A 196 -3.90 -18.69 13.69
C PHE A 196 -3.22 -18.58 12.31
N THR A 197 -2.66 -19.69 11.81
CA THR A 197 -2.05 -19.75 10.47
C THR A 197 -3.05 -19.39 9.38
N PHE A 198 -4.30 -19.87 9.48
CA PHE A 198 -5.35 -19.54 8.52
C PHE A 198 -5.66 -18.04 8.47
N ILE A 199 -5.81 -17.38 9.63
CA ILE A 199 -6.01 -15.93 9.66
C ILE A 199 -4.79 -15.18 9.10
N ARG A 200 -3.57 -15.66 9.35
CA ARG A 200 -2.36 -15.09 8.75
C ARG A 200 -2.34 -15.24 7.22
N LEU A 201 -2.82 -16.36 6.67
CA LEU A 201 -3.02 -16.51 5.22
C LEU A 201 -3.97 -15.42 4.69
N LEU A 202 -5.12 -15.18 5.34
CA LEU A 202 -6.07 -14.14 4.91
C LEU A 202 -5.46 -12.73 4.90
N GLN A 203 -4.62 -12.41 5.90
CA GLN A 203 -3.89 -11.14 5.92
C GLN A 203 -2.90 -11.04 4.74
N GLY A 204 -2.22 -12.13 4.39
CA GLY A 204 -1.35 -12.19 3.20
C GLY A 204 -2.10 -12.03 1.89
N PHE A 205 -3.29 -12.64 1.76
CA PHE A 205 -4.16 -12.47 0.59
C PHE A 205 -4.51 -10.99 0.40
N ALA A 206 -4.98 -10.32 1.45
CA ALA A 206 -5.31 -8.90 1.41
C ALA A 206 -4.08 -8.02 1.10
N TYR A 207 -2.91 -8.35 1.67
CA TYR A 207 -1.67 -7.61 1.44
C TYR A 207 -1.23 -7.61 -0.03
N GLY A 208 -1.40 -8.71 -0.77
CA GLY A 208 -1.03 -8.79 -2.18
C GLY A 208 -1.81 -7.84 -3.11
N ALA A 209 -2.94 -7.29 -2.67
CA ALA A 209 -3.67 -6.27 -3.44
C ALA A 209 -2.93 -4.92 -3.50
N ASN A 210 -2.10 -4.61 -2.51
CA ASN A 210 -1.46 -3.30 -2.35
C ASN A 210 -0.62 -2.92 -3.59
N PHE A 211 0.19 -3.84 -4.11
CA PHE A 211 1.10 -3.52 -5.20
C PHE A 211 0.38 -3.27 -6.52
N ALA A 212 -0.64 -4.07 -6.82
CA ALA A 212 -1.47 -3.86 -8.00
C ALA A 212 -2.27 -2.56 -7.90
N ALA A 213 -2.74 -2.19 -6.71
CA ALA A 213 -3.39 -0.90 -6.46
C ALA A 213 -2.45 0.29 -6.75
N ILE A 214 -1.19 0.23 -6.29
CA ILE A 214 -0.18 1.26 -6.58
C ILE A 214 -0.03 1.46 -8.08
N GLY A 215 0.20 0.38 -8.84
CA GLY A 215 0.37 0.45 -10.29
C GLY A 215 -0.85 1.05 -10.99
N PHE A 216 -2.05 0.60 -10.61
CA PHE A 216 -3.30 1.07 -11.20
C PHE A 216 -3.59 2.54 -10.92
N VAL A 217 -3.42 2.99 -9.66
CA VAL A 217 -3.64 4.39 -9.28
C VAL A 217 -2.57 5.29 -9.92
N CYS A 218 -1.31 4.90 -9.93
CA CYS A 218 -0.24 5.62 -10.65
C CYS A 218 -0.61 5.82 -12.12
N HIS A 219 -1.02 4.74 -12.78
CA HIS A 219 -1.35 4.76 -14.21
C HIS A 219 -2.51 5.71 -14.53
N ARG A 220 -3.56 5.72 -13.71
CA ARG A 220 -4.77 6.50 -13.97
C ARG A 220 -4.69 7.94 -13.45
N TRP A 221 -4.18 8.15 -12.24
CA TRP A 221 -4.25 9.43 -11.54
C TRP A 221 -2.96 10.26 -11.58
N ALA A 222 -1.80 9.65 -11.90
CA ALA A 222 -0.56 10.42 -12.05
C ALA A 222 -0.41 11.00 -13.46
N THR A 223 0.28 12.13 -13.55
CA THR A 223 0.79 12.68 -14.81
C THR A 223 2.08 11.94 -15.19
N LEU A 224 2.44 11.89 -16.47
CA LEU A 224 3.70 11.25 -16.90
C LEU A 224 4.93 11.86 -16.22
N LYS A 225 4.94 13.20 -16.09
CA LYS A 225 6.05 13.94 -15.44
C LYS A 225 6.17 13.66 -13.94
N GLN A 226 5.07 13.29 -13.26
CA GLN A 226 5.05 13.08 -11.81
C GLN A 226 4.73 11.64 -11.42
N HIS A 227 4.83 10.70 -12.37
CA HIS A 227 4.63 9.28 -12.12
C HIS A 227 5.59 8.74 -11.05
N GLY A 228 6.87 9.13 -11.13
CA GLY A 228 7.89 8.79 -10.14
C GLY A 228 7.57 9.32 -8.74
N PHE A 229 7.07 10.56 -8.64
CA PHE A 229 6.63 11.14 -7.37
C PHE A 229 5.43 10.38 -6.76
N PHE A 230 4.41 10.08 -7.56
CA PHE A 230 3.26 9.27 -7.11
C PHE A 230 3.70 7.90 -6.61
N LEU A 231 4.57 7.22 -7.36
CA LEU A 231 5.12 5.93 -6.97
C LEU A 231 5.95 6.03 -5.67
N ALA A 232 6.82 7.03 -5.56
CA ALA A 232 7.62 7.27 -4.36
C ALA A 232 6.74 7.50 -3.13
N CYS A 233 5.73 8.39 -3.24
CA CYS A 233 4.77 8.68 -2.18
C CYS A 233 3.99 7.42 -1.76
N MET A 234 3.41 6.68 -2.71
CA MET A 234 2.64 5.47 -2.37
C MET A 234 3.51 4.37 -1.80
N THR A 235 4.75 4.20 -2.27
CA THR A 235 5.68 3.18 -1.74
C THR A 235 6.25 3.53 -0.36
N THR A 236 5.97 4.71 0.21
CA THR A 236 6.30 5.01 1.62
C THR A 236 5.39 4.30 2.61
N PHE A 237 4.27 3.70 2.15
CA PHE A 237 3.27 3.05 3.01
C PHE A 237 3.84 2.00 3.98
N THR A 238 4.93 1.32 3.59
CA THR A 238 5.59 0.32 4.44
C THR A 238 6.30 0.96 5.63
N SER A 239 6.94 2.11 5.42
CA SER A 239 7.60 2.84 6.52
C SER A 239 6.58 3.61 7.36
N LEU A 240 5.54 4.15 6.71
CA LEU A 240 4.44 4.81 7.42
C LEU A 240 3.69 3.83 8.32
N SER A 241 3.48 2.58 7.87
CA SER A 241 2.79 1.58 8.69
C SER A 241 3.61 1.24 9.94
N VAL A 242 4.92 1.04 9.82
CA VAL A 242 5.81 0.79 10.97
C VAL A 242 5.81 1.96 11.94
N THR A 243 5.89 3.18 11.41
CA THR A 243 5.91 4.43 12.17
C THR A 243 4.67 4.59 13.04
N LEU A 244 3.51 4.19 12.52
CA LEU A 244 2.23 4.29 13.24
C LEU A 244 1.98 3.06 14.13
N THR A 245 2.23 1.85 13.62
CA THR A 245 1.87 0.60 14.29
C THR A 245 2.72 0.35 15.53
N ASN A 246 4.04 0.51 15.47
CA ASN A 246 4.90 0.13 16.61
C ASN A 246 4.64 0.95 17.88
N PRO A 247 4.50 2.29 17.83
CA PRO A 247 4.20 3.09 19.02
C PRO A 247 2.79 2.82 19.55
N VAL A 248 1.80 2.66 18.66
CA VAL A 248 0.41 2.33 19.05
C VAL A 248 0.36 0.96 19.72
N ALA A 249 1.02 -0.04 19.14
CA ALA A 249 1.10 -1.38 19.71
C ALA A 249 1.77 -1.38 21.09
N ALA A 250 2.87 -0.64 21.24
CA ALA A 250 3.58 -0.49 22.51
C ALA A 250 2.73 0.20 23.56
N PHE A 251 2.06 1.30 23.20
CA PHE A 251 1.20 2.06 24.10
C PHE A 251 0.04 1.21 24.60
N ILE A 252 -0.75 0.62 23.70
CA ILE A 252 -1.90 -0.23 24.07
C ILE A 252 -1.46 -1.41 24.92
N SER A 253 -0.36 -2.08 24.55
CA SER A 253 0.13 -3.24 25.29
C SER A 253 0.72 -2.88 26.66
N SER A 254 1.10 -1.63 26.89
CA SER A 254 1.57 -1.14 28.19
C SER A 254 0.43 -0.83 29.16
N VAL A 255 -0.81 -0.72 28.68
CA VAL A 255 -1.98 -0.50 29.52
C VAL A 255 -2.36 -1.82 30.20
N PRO A 256 -2.38 -1.90 31.55
CA PRO A 256 -2.59 -3.17 32.26
C PRO A 256 -3.90 -3.90 31.92
N SER A 257 -4.93 -3.15 31.52
CA SER A 257 -6.25 -3.70 31.17
C SER A 257 -6.41 -4.15 29.71
N LEU A 258 -5.50 -3.75 28.80
CA LEU A 258 -5.70 -3.91 27.36
C LEU A 258 -4.79 -4.95 26.70
N GLY A 259 -3.57 -5.22 27.19
CA GLY A 259 -2.72 -6.27 26.62
C GLY A 259 -2.54 -6.22 25.08
N TRP A 260 -2.03 -7.29 24.48
CA TRP A 260 -1.76 -7.33 23.03
C TRP A 260 -3.01 -7.52 22.12
N PRO A 261 -4.11 -8.20 22.53
CA PRO A 261 -5.27 -8.39 21.65
C PRO A 261 -5.90 -7.08 21.18
N TRP A 262 -5.94 -6.07 22.05
CA TRP A 262 -6.55 -4.78 21.75
C TRP A 262 -5.83 -3.98 20.66
N VAL A 263 -4.54 -4.25 20.44
CA VAL A 263 -3.79 -3.68 19.32
C VAL A 263 -4.46 -4.04 17.99
N TYR A 264 -4.90 -5.29 17.85
CA TYR A 264 -5.57 -5.78 16.66
C TYR A 264 -6.95 -5.15 16.46
N TYR A 265 -7.73 -4.98 17.54
CA TYR A 265 -9.05 -4.34 17.45
C TYR A 265 -8.96 -2.87 17.04
N VAL A 266 -7.98 -2.12 17.56
CA VAL A 266 -7.75 -0.73 17.15
C VAL A 266 -7.38 -0.64 15.67
N HIS A 267 -6.46 -1.48 15.20
CA HIS A 267 -6.07 -1.52 13.78
C HIS A 267 -7.23 -1.95 12.86
N ALA A 268 -8.04 -2.91 13.30
CA ALA A 268 -9.25 -3.33 12.61
C ALA A 268 -10.33 -2.24 12.57
N LEU A 269 -10.38 -1.32 13.53
CA LEU A 269 -11.33 -0.19 13.52
C LEU A 269 -10.92 0.91 12.53
N VAL A 270 -9.62 1.21 12.42
CA VAL A 270 -9.10 2.27 11.54
C VAL A 270 -9.30 1.92 10.06
N SER A 271 -9.20 0.63 9.72
CA SER A 271 -9.22 0.17 8.33
C SER A 271 -10.55 0.47 7.60
N PRO A 272 -11.74 0.15 8.15
CA PRO A 272 -13.04 0.53 7.59
C PRO A 272 -13.24 2.03 7.41
N ILE A 273 -12.68 2.87 8.30
CA ILE A 273 -12.81 4.32 8.19
C ILE A 273 -12.11 4.81 6.93
N LEU A 274 -10.86 4.38 6.72
CA LEU A 274 -10.08 4.72 5.53
C LEU A 274 -10.70 4.16 4.25
N PHE A 275 -11.14 2.90 4.28
CA PHE A 275 -11.81 2.29 3.13
C PHE A 275 -13.22 2.83 2.87
N GLY A 276 -13.87 3.40 3.88
CA GLY A 276 -15.08 4.21 3.72
C GLY A 276 -14.78 5.48 2.90
N PHE A 277 -13.75 6.23 3.28
CA PHE A 277 -13.30 7.37 2.48
C PHE A 277 -12.89 6.97 1.07
N TRP A 278 -12.19 5.84 0.89
CA TRP A 278 -11.87 5.28 -0.43
C TRP A 278 -13.13 5.05 -1.27
N LEU A 279 -14.13 4.37 -0.72
CA LEU A 279 -15.38 4.09 -1.43
C LEU A 279 -16.08 5.37 -1.91
N PHE A 280 -16.06 6.45 -1.12
CA PHE A 280 -16.74 7.71 -1.46
C PHE A 280 -15.92 8.66 -2.33
N LEU A 281 -14.60 8.73 -2.15
CA LEU A 281 -13.73 9.72 -2.81
C LEU A 281 -13.04 9.17 -4.06
N TYR A 282 -12.71 7.88 -4.10
CA TYR A 282 -12.01 7.31 -5.23
C TYR A 282 -12.96 6.93 -6.37
N THR A 283 -12.57 7.30 -7.59
CA THR A 283 -13.15 6.75 -8.82
C THR A 283 -12.05 6.22 -9.72
N ASP A 284 -12.40 5.24 -10.53
CA ASP A 284 -11.50 4.62 -11.47
C ASP A 284 -11.13 5.55 -12.64
N HIS A 285 -11.99 6.49 -13.02
CA HIS A 285 -11.82 7.33 -14.19
C HIS A 285 -11.79 8.82 -13.80
N PRO A 286 -10.61 9.47 -13.74
CA PRO A 286 -10.49 10.86 -13.28
C PRO A 286 -11.26 11.86 -14.17
N ASP A 287 -11.43 11.53 -15.45
CA ASP A 287 -12.21 12.27 -16.44
C ASP A 287 -13.71 12.33 -16.12
N THR A 288 -14.25 11.29 -15.46
CA THR A 288 -15.65 11.24 -15.02
C THR A 288 -15.87 11.86 -13.63
N HIS A 289 -14.81 12.23 -12.91
CA HIS A 289 -14.94 12.67 -11.53
C HIS A 289 -15.43 14.14 -11.44
N PRO A 290 -16.48 14.43 -10.65
CA PRO A 290 -17.07 15.77 -10.61
C PRO A 290 -16.15 16.83 -9.98
N CYS A 291 -15.26 16.43 -9.06
CA CYS A 291 -14.34 17.36 -8.39
C CYS A 291 -13.01 17.58 -9.14
N VAL A 292 -12.79 16.92 -10.28
CA VAL A 292 -11.57 17.09 -11.08
C VAL A 292 -11.81 18.22 -12.09
N SER A 293 -11.02 19.29 -12.00
CA SER A 293 -11.12 20.44 -12.93
C SER A 293 -10.69 20.06 -14.34
N GLN A 294 -11.22 20.73 -15.38
CA GLN A 294 -10.81 20.45 -16.76
C GLN A 294 -9.31 20.60 -16.96
N ARG A 295 -8.70 21.65 -16.39
CA ARG A 295 -7.24 21.86 -16.41
C ARG A 295 -6.48 20.65 -15.85
N GLU A 296 -6.98 20.04 -14.77
CA GLU A 296 -6.34 18.86 -14.18
C GLU A 296 -6.54 17.60 -15.05
N LYS A 297 -7.72 17.43 -15.67
CA LYS A 297 -7.96 16.36 -16.65
C LYS A 297 -6.96 16.44 -17.80
N ASP A 298 -6.81 17.63 -18.38
CA ASP A 298 -5.89 17.87 -19.49
C ASP A 298 -4.44 17.58 -19.07
N GLN A 299 -4.05 17.94 -17.83
CA GLN A 299 -2.72 17.62 -17.29
C GLN A 299 -2.49 16.12 -17.10
N ILE A 300 -3.49 15.36 -16.61
CA ILE A 300 -3.39 13.91 -16.40
C ILE A 300 -3.28 13.18 -17.74
N LEU A 301 -4.04 13.62 -18.74
CA LEU A 301 -4.08 13.00 -20.07
C LEU A 301 -2.93 13.47 -20.98
N SER A 302 -2.34 14.63 -20.71
CA SER A 302 -1.25 15.19 -21.51
C SER A 302 -0.09 14.21 -21.68
N GLY A 303 0.20 13.88 -22.94
CA GLY A 303 1.30 13.03 -23.34
C GLY A 303 1.05 11.53 -23.22
N LYS A 304 -0.10 11.08 -22.69
CA LYS A 304 -0.46 9.66 -22.66
C LYS A 304 -1.03 9.26 -24.03
N THR A 305 -0.43 8.28 -24.69
CA THR A 305 -0.97 7.70 -25.92
C THR A 305 -2.17 6.79 -25.63
N GLU A 306 -3.06 6.54 -26.60
CA GLU A 306 -4.17 5.57 -26.41
C GLU A 306 -3.68 4.17 -25.99
N ALA A 307 -2.48 3.77 -26.41
CA ALA A 307 -1.82 2.53 -25.99
C ALA A 307 -1.22 2.56 -24.57
N GLU A 308 -1.08 3.76 -23.99
CA GLU A 308 -0.75 4.01 -22.57
C GLU A 308 -1.99 4.34 -21.74
N ILE A 309 -3.14 4.60 -22.35
CA ILE A 309 -4.44 4.81 -21.69
C ILE A 309 -5.22 3.49 -21.61
N GLY A 310 -5.08 2.62 -22.62
CA GLY A 310 -5.50 1.23 -22.61
C GLY A 310 -4.30 0.32 -22.37
N ILE A 311 -4.42 -0.66 -21.47
CA ILE A 311 -3.39 -1.68 -21.26
C ILE A 311 -3.31 -2.53 -22.55
N SER A 312 -2.45 -2.15 -23.49
CA SER A 312 -2.29 -2.88 -24.75
C SER A 312 -1.73 -4.29 -24.47
N GLY A 313 -2.38 -5.31 -25.05
CA GLY A 313 -2.21 -6.72 -24.63
C GLY A 313 -0.92 -7.42 -25.09
N PHE A 314 0.02 -6.72 -25.75
CA PHE A 314 1.25 -7.34 -26.24
C PHE A 314 2.45 -6.98 -25.38
N MET A 315 3.11 -8.01 -24.82
CA MET A 315 4.30 -7.86 -24.00
C MET A 315 5.39 -8.85 -24.44
N PRO A 316 6.61 -8.38 -24.76
CA PRO A 316 7.71 -9.24 -25.18
C PRO A 316 8.41 -9.90 -23.96
N TYR A 317 7.68 -10.73 -23.22
CA TYR A 317 8.13 -11.33 -21.94
C TYR A 317 9.53 -11.94 -22.02
N ARG A 318 9.79 -12.78 -23.02
CA ARG A 318 11.10 -13.46 -23.18
C ARG A 318 12.25 -12.47 -23.34
N ALA A 319 12.06 -11.39 -24.09
CA ALA A 319 13.09 -10.40 -24.34
C ALA A 319 13.37 -9.54 -23.10
N ILE A 320 12.34 -9.23 -22.30
CA ILE A 320 12.49 -8.52 -21.02
C ILE A 320 13.21 -9.41 -20.01
N LEU A 321 12.74 -10.66 -19.83
CA LEU A 321 13.29 -11.61 -18.86
C LEU A 321 14.73 -12.03 -19.16
N SER A 322 15.19 -11.91 -20.41
CA SER A 322 16.56 -12.23 -20.81
C SER A 322 17.48 -11.00 -20.84
N ASN A 323 16.97 -9.80 -20.57
CA ASN A 323 17.77 -8.58 -20.64
C ASN A 323 18.69 -8.45 -19.42
N LYS A 324 19.99 -8.33 -19.66
CA LYS A 324 21.01 -8.25 -18.59
C LYS A 324 20.77 -7.11 -17.62
N THR A 325 20.48 -5.90 -18.11
CA THR A 325 20.27 -4.74 -17.23
C THR A 325 19.01 -4.91 -16.38
N VAL A 326 17.93 -5.46 -16.94
CA VAL A 326 16.72 -5.79 -16.16
C VAL A 326 17.04 -6.79 -15.05
N LEU A 327 17.80 -7.85 -15.34
CA LEU A 327 18.20 -8.84 -14.32
C LEU A 327 19.07 -8.23 -13.23
N ILE A 328 19.97 -7.30 -13.57
CA ILE A 328 20.80 -6.60 -12.57
C ILE A 328 19.97 -5.63 -11.72
N VAL A 329 18.99 -4.96 -12.31
CA VAL A 329 18.01 -4.14 -11.58
C VAL A 329 17.27 -5.01 -10.56
N TRP A 330 16.78 -6.18 -10.97
CA TRP A 330 16.10 -7.15 -10.09
C TRP A 330 17.00 -7.74 -9.01
N LEU A 331 18.27 -8.01 -9.31
CA LEU A 331 19.25 -8.39 -8.29
C LEU A 331 19.41 -7.30 -7.22
N ASN A 332 19.49 -6.03 -7.63
CA ASN A 332 19.65 -4.90 -6.72
C ASN A 332 18.39 -4.67 -5.88
N SER A 333 17.21 -4.73 -6.50
CA SER A 333 15.96 -4.60 -5.77
C SER A 333 15.76 -5.76 -4.80
N PHE A 334 16.09 -7.00 -5.18
CA PHE A 334 15.96 -8.15 -4.29
C PHE A 334 16.88 -8.00 -3.06
N ALA A 335 18.14 -7.62 -3.26
CA ALA A 335 19.08 -7.36 -2.16
C ALA A 335 18.56 -6.26 -1.21
N ASP A 336 18.13 -5.13 -1.76
CA ASP A 336 17.56 -4.01 -1.01
C ASP A 336 16.29 -4.43 -0.23
N ILE A 337 15.35 -5.07 -0.90
CA ILE A 337 14.06 -5.45 -0.32
C ILE A 337 14.23 -6.53 0.76
N VAL A 338 15.11 -7.52 0.56
CA VAL A 338 15.42 -8.55 1.57
C VAL A 338 15.91 -7.92 2.86
N THR A 339 16.88 -7.03 2.76
CA THR A 339 17.44 -6.36 3.95
C THR A 339 16.43 -5.45 4.63
N ALA A 340 15.65 -4.68 3.85
CA ALA A 340 14.62 -3.78 4.38
C ALA A 340 13.49 -4.53 5.09
N VAL A 341 12.95 -5.59 4.46
CA VAL A 341 11.87 -6.40 5.06
C VAL A 341 12.37 -7.15 6.29
N PHE A 342 13.62 -7.66 6.28
CA PHE A 342 14.22 -8.27 7.48
C PHE A 342 14.25 -7.28 8.65
N LEU A 343 14.77 -6.07 8.44
CA LEU A 343 14.75 -5.02 9.46
C LEU A 343 13.32 -4.69 9.91
N ILE A 344 12.40 -4.40 8.98
CA ILE A 344 11.00 -4.07 9.34
C ILE A 344 10.34 -5.18 10.17
N THR A 345 10.66 -6.44 9.88
CA THR A 345 10.05 -7.60 10.53
C THR A 345 10.60 -7.82 11.93
N TYR A 346 11.92 -7.66 12.08
CA TYR A 346 12.63 -8.10 13.28
C TYR A 346 13.22 -6.98 14.12
N LEU A 347 13.13 -5.73 13.68
CA LEU A 347 13.62 -4.55 14.42
C LEU A 347 13.01 -4.45 15.82
N PRO A 348 11.68 -4.62 16.03
CA PRO A 348 11.12 -4.67 17.38
C PRO A 348 11.75 -5.76 18.24
N THR A 349 11.98 -6.95 17.67
CA THR A 349 12.58 -8.08 18.38
C THR A 349 14.04 -7.76 18.75
N TYR A 350 14.82 -7.20 17.83
CA TYR A 350 16.19 -6.79 18.09
C TYR A 350 16.27 -5.73 19.20
N VAL A 351 15.44 -4.69 19.12
CA VAL A 351 15.42 -3.58 20.10
C VAL A 351 15.00 -4.09 21.49
N SER A 352 14.05 -5.01 21.57
CA SER A 352 13.60 -5.59 22.85
C SER A 352 14.57 -6.63 23.41
N LYS A 353 15.01 -7.60 22.58
CA LYS A 353 15.77 -8.78 23.04
C LYS A 353 17.28 -8.56 23.10
N VAL A 354 17.85 -7.83 22.13
CA VAL A 354 19.30 -7.58 22.05
C VAL A 354 19.68 -6.28 22.73
N LEU A 355 18.95 -5.19 22.46
CA LEU A 355 19.22 -3.88 23.07
C LEU A 355 18.59 -3.71 24.46
N ARG A 356 17.73 -4.66 24.85
CA ARG A 356 17.10 -4.75 26.19
C ARG A 356 16.31 -3.49 26.56
N TYR A 357 15.66 -2.86 25.58
CA TYR A 357 14.71 -1.79 25.83
C TYR A 357 13.36 -2.38 26.28
N GLY A 358 12.64 -1.66 27.15
CA GLY A 358 11.31 -2.04 27.57
C GLY A 358 10.30 -1.93 26.43
N VAL A 359 9.06 -2.37 26.65
CA VAL A 359 8.02 -2.43 25.61
C VAL A 359 7.72 -1.05 25.02
N ARG A 360 7.59 -0.03 25.89
CA ARG A 360 7.30 1.35 25.47
C ARG A 360 8.42 1.94 24.63
N GLU A 361 9.67 1.80 25.09
CA GLU A 361 10.84 2.28 24.34
C GLU A 361 11.04 1.49 23.06
N THR A 362 10.80 0.17 23.06
CA THR A 362 10.86 -0.67 21.86
C THR A 362 9.92 -0.15 20.78
N GLY A 363 8.69 0.24 21.15
CA GLY A 363 7.74 0.85 20.21
C GLY A 363 8.26 2.13 19.55
N ILE A 364 8.84 3.02 20.35
CA ILE A 364 9.37 4.31 19.89
C ILE A 364 10.62 4.09 19.03
N TRP A 365 11.62 3.37 19.53
CA TRP A 365 12.90 3.17 18.84
C TRP A 365 12.78 2.32 17.57
N SER A 366 11.77 1.45 17.49
CA SER A 366 11.48 0.72 16.25
C SER A 366 10.72 1.54 15.22
N ALA A 367 10.13 2.68 15.60
CA ALA A 367 9.40 3.57 14.71
C ALA A 367 10.29 4.68 14.13
N VAL A 368 11.28 5.17 14.89
CA VAL A 368 12.17 6.27 14.49
C VAL A 368 12.89 6.03 13.15
N PRO A 369 13.50 4.85 12.88
CA PRO A 369 14.12 4.58 11.58
C PRO A 369 13.14 4.69 10.41
N ALA A 370 11.94 4.12 10.58
CA ALA A 370 10.90 4.15 9.56
C ALA A 370 10.33 5.56 9.33
N LEU A 371 10.25 6.39 10.37
CA LEU A 371 9.82 7.78 10.28
C LEU A 371 10.79 8.60 9.43
N LEU A 372 12.11 8.48 9.67
CA LEU A 372 13.13 9.23 8.92
C LEU A 372 13.23 8.78 7.46
N HIS A 373 12.95 7.51 7.18
CA HIS A 373 12.93 6.98 5.81
C HIS A 373 11.95 7.76 4.89
N ILE A 374 10.81 8.24 5.40
CA ILE A 374 9.78 8.91 4.58
C ILE A 374 10.27 10.22 3.94
N PRO A 375 10.70 11.25 4.70
CA PRO A 375 11.17 12.50 4.12
C PRO A 375 12.44 12.31 3.28
N VAL A 376 13.35 11.41 3.68
CA VAL A 376 14.57 11.15 2.91
C VAL A 376 14.23 10.48 1.57
N LYS A 377 13.27 9.55 1.51
CA LYS A 377 12.79 8.97 0.25
C LYS A 377 12.25 10.04 -0.70
N ILE A 378 11.35 10.88 -0.21
CA ILE A 378 10.72 11.94 -1.02
C ILE A 378 11.79 12.94 -1.48
N GLY A 379 12.67 13.39 -0.58
CA GLY A 379 13.76 14.31 -0.88
C GLY A 379 14.77 13.73 -1.87
N SER A 380 15.12 12.45 -1.74
CA SER A 380 16.03 11.75 -2.66
C SER A 380 15.42 11.60 -4.05
N GLY A 381 14.11 11.35 -4.16
CA GLY A 381 13.42 11.26 -5.45
C GLY A 381 13.43 12.62 -6.16
N TRP A 382 13.09 13.69 -5.42
CA TRP A 382 13.16 15.05 -5.93
C TRP A 382 14.58 15.45 -6.34
N LEU A 383 15.59 15.13 -5.53
CA LEU A 383 16.98 15.44 -5.82
C LEU A 383 17.48 14.63 -7.03
N ALA A 384 17.11 13.35 -7.13
CA ALA A 384 17.42 12.48 -8.25
C ALA A 384 16.73 12.90 -9.56
N ASP A 385 15.72 13.79 -9.53
CA ASP A 385 15.12 14.34 -10.74
C ASP A 385 15.67 15.74 -11.10
N ASN A 386 16.18 16.50 -10.13
CA ASN A 386 16.58 17.91 -10.32
C ASN A 386 18.10 18.15 -10.33
N MET A 387 18.90 17.17 -9.92
CA MET A 387 20.35 17.29 -9.91
C MET A 387 20.93 17.23 -11.33
N ARG A 388 21.46 18.37 -11.81
CA ARG A 388 22.02 18.55 -13.17
C ARG A 388 23.55 18.53 -13.25
N CYS A 389 24.24 18.42 -12.10
CA CYS A 389 25.70 18.47 -12.04
C CYS A 389 26.40 17.17 -12.48
N MET A 390 25.65 16.12 -12.77
CA MET A 390 26.18 14.81 -13.18
C MET A 390 25.35 14.24 -14.33
N SER A 391 25.95 13.31 -15.08
CA SER A 391 25.20 12.51 -16.07
C SER A 391 24.13 11.65 -15.39
N GLU A 392 23.10 11.25 -16.14
CA GLU A 392 22.02 10.38 -15.64
C GLU A 392 22.57 9.06 -15.06
N ILE A 393 23.54 8.44 -15.75
CA ILE A 393 24.22 7.23 -15.27
C ILE A 393 25.01 7.50 -13.99
N GLY A 394 25.76 8.60 -13.92
CA GLY A 394 26.52 8.97 -12.73
C GLY A 394 25.61 9.18 -11.52
N ARG A 395 24.46 9.83 -11.73
CA ARG A 395 23.44 10.03 -10.71
C ARG A 395 22.85 8.69 -10.25
N MET A 396 22.46 7.80 -11.17
CA MET A 396 21.95 6.48 -10.80
C MET A 396 22.97 5.66 -9.99
N ARG A 397 24.26 5.69 -10.37
CA ARG A 397 25.33 5.02 -9.62
C ARG A 397 25.49 5.58 -8.21
N LEU A 398 25.47 6.91 -8.07
CA LEU A 398 25.59 7.57 -6.78
C LEU A 398 24.45 7.15 -5.83
N PHE A 399 23.20 7.35 -6.26
CA PHE A 399 22.04 7.04 -5.43
C PHE A 399 21.95 5.53 -5.10
N ASN A 400 22.26 4.65 -6.05
CA ASN A 400 22.30 3.20 -5.79
C ASN A 400 23.39 2.82 -4.79
N SER A 401 24.57 3.44 -4.87
CA SER A 401 25.68 3.17 -3.96
C SER A 401 25.39 3.69 -2.55
N ILE A 402 24.78 4.87 -2.42
CA ILE A 402 24.32 5.37 -1.12
C ILE A 402 23.29 4.40 -0.52
N ALA A 403 22.33 3.94 -1.32
CA ALA A 403 21.30 3.02 -0.88
C ALA A 403 21.86 1.66 -0.43
N LEU A 404 22.71 1.03 -1.24
CA LEU A 404 23.17 -0.34 -0.97
C LEU A 404 24.46 -0.36 -0.16
N VAL A 405 25.53 0.30 -0.62
CA VAL A 405 26.83 0.28 0.07
C VAL A 405 26.75 1.06 1.37
N GLY A 406 26.14 2.24 1.36
CA GLY A 406 25.93 3.03 2.58
C GLY A 406 25.12 2.26 3.63
N SER A 407 24.00 1.66 3.22
CA SER A 407 23.20 0.77 4.08
C SER A 407 24.02 -0.42 4.60
N GLY A 408 24.77 -1.10 3.73
CA GLY A 408 25.60 -2.24 4.09
C GLY A 408 26.68 -1.89 5.13
N VAL A 409 27.33 -0.72 5.00
CA VAL A 409 28.27 -0.22 6.04
C VAL A 409 27.53 0.00 7.36
N ALA A 410 26.37 0.67 7.33
CA ALA A 410 25.58 0.89 8.54
C ALA A 410 25.16 -0.43 9.20
N PHE A 411 24.76 -1.45 8.44
CA PHE A 411 24.45 -2.79 8.94
C PHE A 411 25.65 -3.42 9.66
N ALA A 412 26.82 -3.41 9.02
CA ALA A 412 28.03 -3.96 9.61
C ALA A 412 28.33 -3.27 10.94
N LEU A 413 28.29 -1.93 10.97
CA LEU A 413 28.55 -1.14 12.18
C LEU A 413 27.58 -1.47 13.33
N VAL A 414 26.27 -1.67 13.05
CA VAL A 414 25.28 -2.06 14.07
C VAL A 414 25.68 -3.36 14.77
N GLY A 415 26.21 -4.33 14.03
CA GLY A 415 26.63 -5.63 14.57
C GLY A 415 27.81 -5.56 15.56
N PHE A 416 28.61 -4.49 15.52
CA PHE A 416 29.77 -4.29 16.39
C PHE A 416 29.55 -3.26 17.50
N VAL A 417 28.33 -2.72 17.66
CA VAL A 417 28.02 -1.79 18.75
C VAL A 417 28.15 -2.54 20.10
N PRO A 418 28.83 -1.97 21.11
CA PRO A 418 28.89 -2.50 22.48
C PRO A 418 27.56 -2.43 23.27
N ASP A 419 27.44 -3.17 24.38
CA ASP A 419 26.21 -3.23 25.20
C ASP A 419 25.89 -1.90 25.88
N ASP A 420 26.91 -1.18 26.37
CA ASP A 420 26.81 0.12 27.01
C ASP A 420 26.31 1.22 26.05
N LYS A 421 26.43 1.00 24.74
CA LYS A 421 26.09 1.97 23.69
C LYS A 421 24.83 1.59 22.91
N ARG A 422 23.84 0.96 23.54
CA ARG A 422 22.59 0.54 22.87
C ARG A 422 21.86 1.64 22.09
N PHE A 423 21.96 2.90 22.50
CA PHE A 423 21.37 4.03 21.75
C PHE A 423 22.08 4.29 20.41
N LEU A 424 23.40 4.07 20.35
CA LEU A 424 24.17 4.18 19.10
C LEU A 424 23.67 3.16 18.05
N ALA A 425 23.28 1.96 18.47
CA ALA A 425 22.68 0.98 17.56
C ALA A 425 21.38 1.51 16.92
N VAL A 426 20.53 2.21 17.69
CA VAL A 426 19.31 2.85 17.17
C VAL A 426 19.65 3.95 16.17
N ILE A 427 20.67 4.77 16.44
CA ILE A 427 21.15 5.81 15.51
C ILE A 427 21.62 5.18 14.20
N LEU A 428 22.47 4.14 14.27
CA LEU A 428 23.00 3.47 13.08
C LEU A 428 21.90 2.76 12.27
N MET A 429 20.91 2.17 12.94
CA MET A 429 19.71 1.62 12.29
C MET A 429 18.87 2.71 11.62
N THR A 430 18.76 3.89 12.24
CA THR A 430 18.06 5.05 11.66
C THR A 430 18.77 5.56 10.41
N ILE A 431 20.11 5.65 10.47
CA ILE A 431 20.95 5.98 9.32
C ILE A 431 20.77 4.93 8.21
N ASN A 432 20.76 3.63 8.55
CA ASN A 432 20.54 2.57 7.59
C ASN A 432 19.22 2.75 6.80
N PHE A 433 18.10 2.95 7.51
CA PHE A 433 16.80 3.22 6.87
C PHE A 433 16.81 4.47 5.99
N ALA A 434 17.47 5.55 6.43
CA ALA A 434 17.60 6.77 5.65
C ALA A 434 18.40 6.53 4.36
N LEU A 435 19.49 5.77 4.42
CA LEU A 435 20.31 5.44 3.25
C LEU A 435 19.54 4.58 2.25
N VAL A 436 18.91 3.49 2.70
CA VAL A 436 18.04 2.62 1.87
C VAL A 436 16.98 3.43 1.11
N SER A 437 16.42 4.46 1.75
CA SER A 437 15.36 5.28 1.16
C SER A 437 15.77 6.02 -0.14
N THR A 438 17.06 6.11 -0.43
CA THR A 438 17.62 6.75 -1.64
C THR A 438 17.55 5.86 -2.89
N ASN A 439 17.10 4.62 -2.77
CA ASN A 439 16.99 3.63 -3.85
C ASN A 439 16.14 4.09 -5.06
N CYS A 440 15.21 5.04 -4.86
CA CYS A 440 14.40 5.61 -5.94
C CYS A 440 15.23 6.24 -7.06
N GLY A 441 16.37 6.84 -6.72
CA GLY A 441 17.30 7.43 -7.68
C GLY A 441 18.25 6.42 -8.33
N GLY A 442 18.32 5.18 -7.83
CA GLY A 442 19.21 4.12 -8.30
C GLY A 442 18.52 3.13 -9.23
N PHE A 443 18.42 1.86 -8.80
CA PHE A 443 17.85 0.78 -9.62
C PHE A 443 16.40 1.03 -10.06
N TYR A 444 15.57 1.72 -9.26
CA TYR A 444 14.20 2.06 -9.66
C TYR A 444 14.17 3.00 -10.87
N LYS A 445 15.02 4.03 -10.86
CA LYS A 445 15.16 4.95 -11.99
C LYS A 445 15.66 4.21 -13.23
N CYS A 446 16.71 3.39 -13.06
CA CYS A 446 17.24 2.54 -14.13
C CYS A 446 16.16 1.65 -14.74
N ALA A 447 15.35 0.97 -13.90
CA ALA A 447 14.24 0.13 -14.33
C ALA A 447 13.32 0.88 -15.28
N THR A 448 12.88 2.08 -14.89
CA THR A 448 11.95 2.89 -15.70
C THR A 448 12.55 3.37 -17.03
N LEU A 449 13.82 3.76 -17.03
CA LEU A 449 14.49 4.31 -18.21
C LEU A 449 14.76 3.25 -19.28
N ILE A 450 15.19 2.05 -18.87
CA ILE A 450 15.54 0.98 -19.82
C ILE A 450 14.31 0.35 -20.46
N SER A 451 13.19 0.28 -19.73
CA SER A 451 12.01 -0.48 -20.18
C SER A 451 10.92 0.37 -20.80
N ARG A 452 10.95 1.70 -20.62
CA ARG A 452 10.03 2.67 -21.24
C ARG A 452 8.57 2.23 -21.12
N GLN A 453 7.88 1.95 -22.24
CA GLN A 453 6.48 1.53 -22.23
C GLN A 453 6.22 0.23 -21.45
N TYR A 454 7.24 -0.60 -21.23
CA TYR A 454 7.19 -1.83 -20.44
C TYR A 454 7.60 -1.65 -18.96
N ALA A 455 7.81 -0.40 -18.51
CA ALA A 455 8.21 -0.12 -17.12
C ALA A 455 7.22 -0.63 -16.08
N HIS A 456 5.93 -0.66 -16.40
CA HIS A 456 4.92 -1.24 -15.52
C HIS A 456 5.22 -2.71 -15.18
N PHE A 457 5.70 -3.52 -16.13
CA PHE A 457 6.06 -4.92 -15.90
C PHE A 457 7.37 -5.07 -15.11
N VAL A 458 8.41 -4.32 -15.47
CA VAL A 458 9.71 -4.40 -14.78
C VAL A 458 9.59 -3.94 -13.32
N VAL A 459 8.85 -2.85 -13.09
CA VAL A 459 8.56 -2.35 -11.73
C VAL A 459 7.62 -3.31 -10.99
N ALA A 460 6.66 -3.95 -11.64
CA ALA A 460 5.85 -4.99 -11.01
C ALA A 460 6.70 -6.20 -10.58
N GLY A 461 7.74 -6.56 -11.33
CA GLY A 461 8.73 -7.58 -10.93
C GLY A 461 9.41 -7.26 -9.60
N ILE A 462 9.85 -6.01 -9.42
CA ILE A 462 10.42 -5.53 -8.14
C ILE A 462 9.41 -5.70 -6.98
N GLN A 463 8.12 -5.47 -7.24
CA GLN A 463 7.10 -5.65 -6.21
C GLN A 463 6.80 -7.12 -5.92
N PHE A 464 6.90 -7.99 -6.93
CA PHE A 464 6.77 -9.43 -6.75
C PHE A 464 7.90 -10.01 -5.87
N GLU A 465 9.13 -9.52 -6.03
CA GLU A 465 10.27 -9.87 -5.16
C GLU A 465 10.01 -9.57 -3.68
N LYS A 466 9.21 -8.54 -3.38
CA LYS A 466 8.83 -8.23 -2.00
C LYS A 466 7.95 -9.31 -1.38
N SER A 467 7.08 -9.95 -2.16
CA SER A 467 6.30 -11.09 -1.69
C SER A 467 7.19 -12.33 -1.47
N ILE A 468 8.19 -12.56 -2.33
CA ILE A 468 9.21 -13.61 -2.12
C ILE A 468 9.99 -13.34 -0.84
N THR A 469 10.34 -12.09 -0.60
CA THR A 469 11.13 -11.68 0.55
C THR A 469 10.42 -11.93 1.89
N LEU A 470 9.08 -11.84 1.94
CA LEU A 470 8.30 -12.22 3.12
C LEU A 470 8.50 -13.70 3.52
N PHE A 471 8.95 -14.54 2.59
CA PHE A 471 9.40 -15.90 2.87
C PHE A 471 10.90 -15.95 3.21
N VAL A 472 11.76 -15.26 2.46
CA VAL A 472 13.21 -15.30 2.68
C VAL A 472 13.61 -14.75 4.05
N SER A 473 12.95 -13.70 4.53
CA SER A 473 13.30 -13.03 5.79
C SER A 473 13.12 -13.95 7.03
N PRO A 474 11.98 -14.64 7.23
CA PRO A 474 11.86 -15.66 8.28
C PRO A 474 12.78 -16.85 8.13
N LEU A 475 13.14 -17.23 6.90
CA LEU A 475 14.12 -18.29 6.69
C LEU A 475 15.50 -17.89 7.19
N ILE A 476 15.96 -16.67 6.89
CA ILE A 476 17.22 -16.13 7.43
C ILE A 476 17.17 -16.12 8.96
N PHE A 477 16.08 -15.62 9.54
CA PHE A 477 15.94 -15.58 11.00
C PHE A 477 16.02 -16.98 11.62
N LEU A 478 15.27 -17.95 11.09
CA LEU A 478 15.22 -19.31 11.59
C LEU A 478 16.56 -20.05 11.48
N LEU A 479 17.30 -19.84 10.40
CA LEU A 479 18.57 -20.54 10.16
C LEU A 479 19.73 -19.97 10.97
N PHE A 480 19.77 -18.65 11.16
CA PHE A 480 20.93 -17.95 11.71
C PHE A 480 20.74 -17.43 13.14
N ILE A 481 19.51 -17.28 13.62
CA ILE A 481 19.21 -16.74 14.96
C ILE A 481 18.44 -17.81 15.75
N ARG A 482 19.15 -18.61 16.56
CA ARG A 482 18.59 -19.58 17.51
C ARG A 482 18.26 -18.95 18.87
N ASP A 483 19.05 -17.97 19.28
CA ASP A 483 18.82 -17.18 20.48
C ASP A 483 18.56 -15.73 20.06
N GLU A 484 17.32 -15.27 20.26
CA GLU A 484 16.88 -13.93 19.89
C GLU A 484 17.64 -12.82 20.63
N SER A 485 18.29 -13.15 21.74
CA SER A 485 19.12 -12.21 22.52
C SER A 485 20.61 -12.24 22.16
N SER A 486 21.05 -13.22 21.35
CA SER A 486 22.47 -13.41 21.01
C SER A 486 22.97 -12.40 19.98
N ARG A 487 23.69 -11.38 20.45
CA ARG A 487 24.26 -10.32 19.60
C ARG A 487 25.19 -10.86 18.50
N GLU A 488 25.94 -11.92 18.78
CA GLU A 488 26.81 -12.56 17.80
C GLU A 488 26.03 -13.12 16.60
N GLN A 489 24.90 -13.78 16.84
CA GLN A 489 24.07 -14.33 15.77
C GLN A 489 23.49 -13.21 14.90
N TRP A 490 22.99 -12.14 15.52
CA TRP A 490 22.52 -10.95 14.80
C TRP A 490 23.63 -10.26 14.00
N ARG A 491 24.84 -10.14 14.58
CA ARG A 491 26.01 -9.60 13.90
C ARG A 491 26.34 -10.39 12.63
N ASN A 492 26.30 -11.72 12.69
CA ASN A 492 26.56 -12.56 11.53
C ASN A 492 25.53 -12.34 10.43
N VAL A 493 24.25 -12.20 10.79
CA VAL A 493 23.19 -11.85 9.83
C VAL A 493 23.44 -10.48 9.21
N PHE A 494 23.76 -9.45 10.00
CA PHE A 494 24.04 -8.11 9.48
C PHE A 494 25.24 -8.09 8.54
N ILE A 495 26.31 -8.83 8.83
CA ILE A 495 27.46 -8.99 7.92
C ILE A 495 27.03 -9.66 6.62
N GLY A 496 26.20 -10.71 6.70
CA GLY A 496 25.62 -11.36 5.51
C GLY A 496 24.83 -10.38 4.64
N MET A 497 23.99 -9.54 5.26
CA MET A 497 23.24 -8.48 4.55
C MET A 497 24.18 -7.46 3.89
N THR A 498 25.26 -7.05 4.57
CA THR A 498 26.28 -6.16 4.01
C THR A 498 26.90 -6.74 2.73
N ILE A 499 27.27 -8.03 2.75
CA ILE A 499 27.90 -8.69 1.60
C ILE A 499 26.92 -8.72 0.41
N ILE A 500 25.65 -9.10 0.64
CA ILE A 500 24.64 -9.17 -0.42
C ILE A 500 24.43 -7.80 -1.08
N LEU A 501 24.33 -6.72 -0.28
CA LEU A 501 24.17 -5.35 -0.79
C LEU A 501 25.39 -4.89 -1.61
N PHE A 502 26.60 -5.20 -1.15
CA PHE A 502 27.84 -4.81 -1.85
C PHE A 502 27.99 -5.53 -3.19
N VAL A 503 27.70 -6.84 -3.22
CA VAL A 503 27.73 -7.64 -4.44
C VAL A 503 26.72 -7.09 -5.46
N ALA A 504 25.48 -6.85 -5.04
CA ALA A 504 24.45 -6.31 -5.92
C ALA A 504 24.84 -4.94 -6.51
N ASN A 505 25.34 -4.01 -5.68
CA ASN A 505 25.79 -2.69 -6.14
C ASN A 505 26.98 -2.78 -7.10
N THR A 506 27.89 -3.72 -6.88
CA THR A 506 29.05 -3.94 -7.76
C THR A 506 28.57 -4.29 -9.17
N PHE A 507 27.63 -5.21 -9.31
CA PHE A 507 27.02 -5.51 -10.61
C PHE A 507 26.28 -4.31 -11.20
N PHE A 508 25.57 -3.54 -10.39
CA PHE A 508 24.87 -2.34 -10.87
C PHE A 508 25.82 -1.35 -11.56
N TRP A 509 27.00 -1.12 -10.99
CA TRP A 509 28.00 -0.23 -11.57
C TRP A 509 28.39 -0.58 -13.00
N PHE A 510 28.55 -1.87 -13.30
CA PHE A 510 28.98 -2.32 -14.63
C PHE A 510 27.86 -2.32 -15.67
N PHE A 511 26.60 -2.57 -15.27
CA PHE A 511 25.50 -2.84 -16.22
C PHE A 511 24.44 -1.73 -16.31
N VAL A 512 24.49 -0.72 -15.43
CA VAL A 512 23.57 0.41 -15.46
C VAL A 512 23.66 1.18 -16.78
N THR A 513 22.50 1.54 -17.34
CA THR A 513 22.38 2.39 -18.52
C THR A 513 21.10 3.23 -18.44
N ASP A 514 21.11 4.39 -19.07
CA ASP A 514 19.96 5.29 -19.22
C ASP A 514 19.25 5.13 -20.58
N GLN A 515 19.83 4.34 -21.48
CA GLN A 515 19.30 4.12 -22.82
C GLN A 515 18.16 3.09 -22.82
N PRO A 516 17.12 3.28 -23.66
CA PRO A 516 16.09 2.26 -23.88
C PRO A 516 16.71 0.94 -24.36
N ALA A 517 16.26 -0.18 -23.82
CA ALA A 517 16.70 -1.50 -24.25
C ALA A 517 16.09 -1.90 -25.60
N GLU A 518 16.76 -2.78 -26.36
CA GLU A 518 16.27 -3.22 -27.68
C GLU A 518 14.84 -3.79 -27.68
N PHE A 519 14.41 -4.41 -26.58
CA PHE A 519 13.05 -4.94 -26.49
C PHE A 519 11.97 -3.84 -26.52
N THR A 520 12.31 -2.58 -26.24
CA THR A 520 11.37 -1.46 -26.36
C THR A 520 11.06 -1.10 -27.81
N LYS A 521 11.80 -1.64 -28.79
CA LYS A 521 11.50 -1.47 -30.22
C LYS A 521 10.53 -2.53 -30.75
N ILE A 522 10.22 -3.57 -29.97
CA ILE A 522 9.34 -4.66 -30.38
C ILE A 522 7.89 -4.22 -30.23
N VAL A 523 7.29 -3.71 -31.31
CA VAL A 523 5.87 -3.37 -31.33
C VAL A 523 5.05 -4.57 -31.85
N SER A 524 3.87 -4.79 -31.26
CA SER A 524 2.92 -5.81 -31.72
C SER A 524 2.64 -5.65 -33.21
N LYS A 525 2.87 -6.69 -34.02
CA LYS A 525 2.41 -6.77 -35.42
C LYS A 525 0.89 -6.95 -35.54
N GLN A 526 0.08 -6.51 -34.56
CA GLN A 526 -1.38 -6.63 -34.66
C GLN A 526 -1.97 -5.58 -35.62
N LYS A 527 -1.90 -5.96 -36.91
CA LYS A 527 -2.81 -5.72 -38.04
C LYS A 527 -3.24 -4.26 -38.32
N PRO A 528 -2.57 -3.59 -39.27
CA PRO A 528 -3.22 -2.57 -40.12
C PRO A 528 -4.56 -3.07 -40.68
N GLU A 529 -4.69 -4.37 -40.93
CA GLU A 529 -5.91 -5.01 -41.46
C GLU A 529 -7.14 -4.92 -40.55
N LYS A 530 -7.02 -4.93 -39.22
CA LYS A 530 -8.20 -4.85 -38.33
C LYS A 530 -8.67 -3.41 -38.15
N GLN A 531 -7.76 -2.43 -38.21
CA GLN A 531 -8.13 -1.01 -38.25
C GLN A 531 -8.67 -0.62 -39.62
N GLN A 532 -8.07 -1.10 -40.73
CA GLN A 532 -8.62 -0.94 -42.08
C GLN A 532 -9.96 -1.67 -42.26
N GLN A 533 -10.17 -2.86 -41.69
CA GLN A 533 -11.49 -3.51 -41.71
C GLN A 533 -12.52 -2.76 -40.87
N LYS A 534 -12.15 -2.19 -39.72
CA LYS A 534 -13.06 -1.33 -38.94
C LYS A 534 -13.41 -0.05 -39.70
N GLN A 535 -12.43 0.60 -40.34
CA GLN A 535 -12.63 1.80 -41.16
C GLN A 535 -13.45 1.50 -42.41
N ASN A 536 -13.19 0.39 -43.10
CA ASN A 536 -13.95 -0.05 -44.27
C ASN A 536 -15.38 -0.47 -43.91
N ASN A 537 -15.58 -1.09 -42.75
CA ASN A 537 -16.92 -1.41 -42.26
C ASN A 537 -17.69 -0.14 -41.85
N LEU A 538 -17.04 0.85 -41.23
CA LEU A 538 -17.64 2.16 -40.95
C LEU A 538 -17.98 2.93 -42.23
N PHE A 539 -17.11 2.89 -43.25
CA PHE A 539 -17.37 3.48 -44.57
C PHE A 539 -18.51 2.77 -45.30
N ASN A 540 -18.60 1.44 -45.22
CA ASN A 540 -19.68 0.69 -45.85
C ASN A 540 -21.03 0.92 -45.16
N ILE A 541 -21.06 1.04 -43.83
CA ILE A 541 -22.29 1.38 -43.09
C ILE A 541 -22.78 2.77 -43.50
N SER A 542 -21.88 3.76 -43.65
CA SER A 542 -22.25 5.11 -44.11
C SER A 542 -22.76 5.20 -45.56
N LYS A 543 -22.55 4.16 -46.38
CA LYS A 543 -23.04 4.09 -47.77
C LYS A 543 -24.34 3.31 -47.93
N THR A 544 -24.78 2.58 -46.91
CA THR A 544 -26.08 1.89 -46.90
C THR A 544 -27.21 2.73 -46.28
N ASP A 545 -26.88 3.85 -45.64
CA ASP A 545 -27.85 4.79 -45.02
C ASP A 545 -28.02 6.11 -45.79
N ILE A 546 -27.63 6.15 -47.07
CA ILE A 546 -27.93 7.24 -48.05
C ILE A 546 -28.54 6.58 -49.27
#